data_AF-A0A7L4PW46-F1
#
_entry.id   AF-A0A7L4PW46-F1
#
_cell.length_a   1.000
_cell.length_b   1.000
_cell.length_c   1.000
_cell.angle_alpha   90.00
_cell.angle_beta   90.00
_cell.angle_gamma   90.00
#
_symmetry.space_group_name_H-M   'P 1'
#
loop_
_entity.id
_entity.type
_entity.pdbx_description
1 polymer ?
#
loop_
_entity_poly.entity_id
_entity_poly.type
_entity_poly.pdbx_seq_one_letter_code
_entity_poly.pdbx_strand_id
1 'polypeptide(L)'
;HFVGMIDDHTMAVKRLNMIPLEVIVRNRAAGSIVRRYPFQEGQTFDTPLIVMDYKDDSRHDPMINDDIIIALGLLSRDEIQHVRHLALAVNRHLKELFTARGLDLVDFKIEFGRFGDTILLGDEISMDSMRLWDVKTGASLDKDVYRYDKGDVLSAYAKVVDMMIPKEVGGVQ
;
A
#
# COMPACT_ATOMS: atom_id res chain seq x y z
N HIS A 1 -10.09 3.50 8.73
CA HIS A 1 -10.82 4.59 9.41
C HIS A 1 -12.02 5.08 8.61
N PHE A 2 -12.19 4.58 7.38
CA PHE A 2 -13.18 5.07 6.42
C PHE A 2 -14.60 5.01 6.99
N VAL A 3 -15.37 6.08 6.75
CA VAL A 3 -16.80 6.16 7.06
C VAL A 3 -17.62 6.29 5.77
N GLY A 4 -17.18 7.14 4.85
CA GLY A 4 -17.85 7.36 3.56
C GLY A 4 -17.17 8.45 2.74
N MET A 5 -17.58 8.60 1.48
CA MET A 5 -17.20 9.75 0.65
C MET A 5 -18.21 10.89 0.87
N ILE A 6 -17.72 12.13 0.98
CA ILE A 6 -18.54 13.35 1.04
C ILE A 6 -18.80 13.87 -0.37
N ASP A 7 -17.76 13.83 -1.20
CA ASP A 7 -17.75 14.15 -2.63
C ASP A 7 -16.64 13.34 -3.32
N ASP A 8 -16.34 13.65 -4.59
CA ASP A 8 -15.37 12.90 -5.42
C ASP A 8 -13.92 12.97 -4.90
N HIS A 9 -13.61 13.90 -4.00
CA HIS A 9 -12.24 14.18 -3.54
C HIS A 9 -12.12 14.24 -2.01
N THR A 10 -13.23 14.09 -1.27
CA THR A 10 -13.25 14.26 0.18
C THR A 10 -13.81 13.02 0.86
N MET A 11 -13.02 12.47 1.79
CA MET A 11 -13.35 11.29 2.56
C MET A 11 -13.69 11.64 4.02
N ALA A 12 -14.83 11.17 4.52
CA ALA A 12 -15.16 11.20 5.94
C ALA A 12 -14.46 10.04 6.66
N VAL A 13 -13.72 10.37 7.72
CA VAL A 13 -12.84 9.43 8.42
C VAL A 13 -13.01 9.52 9.93
N LYS A 14 -12.81 8.39 10.63
CA LYS A 14 -12.56 8.42 12.07
C LYS A 14 -11.21 9.08 12.32
N ARG A 15 -11.17 10.13 13.15
CA ARG A 15 -9.91 10.74 13.60
C ARG A 15 -9.14 9.72 14.43
N LEU A 16 -7.93 9.39 13.99
CA LEU A 16 -7.02 8.48 14.69
C LEU A 16 -5.85 9.26 15.32
N ASN A 17 -5.31 8.75 16.42
CA ASN A 17 -3.95 9.09 16.84
C ASN A 17 -2.97 8.21 16.06
N MET A 18 -2.33 8.76 15.03
CA MET A 18 -1.51 7.99 14.09
C MET A 18 -0.26 7.44 14.78
N ILE A 19 0.04 6.16 14.51
CA ILE A 19 1.29 5.54 14.91
C ILE A 19 2.31 5.90 13.81
N PRO A 20 3.50 6.45 14.14
CA PRO A 20 4.46 6.95 13.14
C PRO A 20 5.23 5.81 12.47
N LEU A 21 4.50 4.91 11.81
CA LEU A 21 5.02 3.75 11.11
C LEU A 21 4.38 3.64 9.72
N GLU A 22 5.22 3.48 8.73
CA GLU A 22 4.83 3.04 7.40
C GLU A 22 4.93 1.52 7.35
N VAL A 23 3.81 0.82 7.19
CA VAL A 23 3.76 -0.64 7.11
C VAL A 23 3.67 -1.04 5.65
N ILE A 24 4.75 -1.63 5.13
CA ILE A 24 4.92 -1.96 3.72
C ILE A 24 4.83 -3.47 3.53
N VAL A 25 3.86 -3.92 2.76
CA VAL A 25 3.71 -5.33 2.39
C VAL A 25 4.20 -5.55 0.96
N ARG A 26 5.04 -6.55 0.73
CA ARG A 26 5.63 -6.85 -0.58
C ARG A 26 5.31 -8.26 -1.02
N ASN A 27 4.68 -8.40 -2.19
CA ASN A 27 4.47 -9.68 -2.87
C ASN A 27 5.61 -9.99 -3.86
N ARG A 28 6.24 -8.94 -4.40
CA ARG A 28 7.42 -9.02 -5.26
C ARG A 28 8.49 -8.02 -4.82
N ALA A 29 9.73 -8.29 -5.20
CA ALA A 29 10.83 -7.37 -5.00
C ALA A 29 10.74 -6.19 -5.98
N ALA A 30 10.55 -4.97 -5.46
CA ALA A 30 10.61 -3.73 -6.22
C ALA A 30 11.03 -2.55 -5.33
N GLY A 31 11.50 -1.47 -5.93
CA GLY A 31 11.83 -0.25 -5.19
C GLY A 31 12.96 -0.43 -4.17
N SER A 32 12.75 0.02 -2.93
CA SER A 32 13.81 0.10 -1.91
C SER A 32 14.39 -1.25 -1.51
N ILE A 33 13.61 -2.34 -1.57
CA ILE A 33 14.11 -3.66 -1.17
C ILE A 33 15.19 -4.18 -2.13
N VAL A 34 15.03 -3.94 -3.44
CA VAL A 34 16.01 -4.31 -4.49
C VAL A 34 17.29 -3.48 -4.37
N ARG A 35 17.19 -2.22 -3.94
CA ARG A 35 18.36 -1.35 -3.72
C ARG A 35 19.17 -1.73 -2.49
N ARG A 36 18.51 -2.27 -1.45
CA ARG A 36 19.12 -2.55 -0.15
C ARG A 36 19.61 -3.99 0.01
N TYR A 37 19.01 -4.93 -0.72
CA TYR A 37 19.25 -6.37 -0.57
C TYR A 37 19.44 -7.03 -1.94
N PRO A 38 20.10 -8.19 -2.03
CA PRO A 38 20.40 -8.87 -3.30
C PRO A 38 19.18 -9.58 -3.90
N PHE A 39 18.03 -8.92 -3.92
CA PHE A 39 16.84 -9.39 -4.63
C PHE A 39 16.85 -8.87 -6.07
N GLN A 40 16.35 -9.68 -6.99
CA GLN A 40 16.13 -9.27 -8.38
C GLN A 40 14.77 -8.58 -8.50
N GLU A 41 14.67 -7.50 -9.27
CA GLU A 41 13.37 -6.84 -9.49
C GLU A 41 12.36 -7.81 -10.12
N GLY A 42 11.15 -7.82 -9.59
CA GLY A 42 10.08 -8.74 -9.99
C GLY A 42 10.14 -10.13 -9.34
N GLN A 43 11.20 -10.46 -8.59
CA GLN A 43 11.30 -11.71 -7.83
C GLN A 43 10.09 -11.88 -6.92
N THR A 44 9.39 -13.01 -7.02
CA THR A 44 8.26 -13.35 -6.15
C THR A 44 8.74 -13.79 -4.78
N PHE A 45 7.95 -13.47 -3.76
CA PHE A 45 8.14 -14.03 -2.41
C PHE A 45 7.08 -15.11 -2.14
N ASP A 46 7.52 -16.28 -1.67
CA ASP A 46 6.61 -17.37 -1.27
C ASP A 46 5.67 -16.94 -0.14
N THR A 47 6.21 -16.14 0.79
CA THR A 47 5.45 -15.44 1.83
C THR A 47 5.66 -13.94 1.66
N PRO A 48 4.58 -13.13 1.63
CA PRO A 48 4.71 -11.69 1.52
C PRO A 48 5.60 -11.12 2.63
N LEU A 49 6.54 -10.24 2.26
CA LEU A 49 7.38 -9.55 3.23
C LEU A 49 6.58 -8.42 3.88
N ILE A 50 6.84 -8.17 5.17
CA ILE A 50 6.39 -6.95 5.85
C ILE A 50 7.62 -6.22 6.32
N VAL A 51 7.78 -4.99 5.84
CA VAL A 51 8.81 -4.05 6.23
C VAL A 51 8.13 -2.89 6.95
N MET A 52 8.75 -2.39 8.02
CA MET A 52 8.24 -1.25 8.77
C MET A 52 9.29 -0.14 8.76
N ASP A 53 8.90 1.03 8.27
CA ASP A 53 9.74 2.22 8.26
C ASP A 53 9.19 3.21 9.31
N TYR A 54 10.08 3.85 10.07
CA TYR A 54 9.71 4.90 11.01
C TYR A 54 9.38 6.17 10.24
N LYS A 55 8.15 6.70 10.37
CA LYS A 55 7.71 7.85 9.60
C LYS A 55 8.35 9.14 10.13
N ASP A 56 9.40 9.59 9.46
CA ASP A 56 10.15 10.80 9.80
C ASP A 56 10.99 11.25 8.60
N ASP A 57 10.43 12.21 7.85
CA ASP A 57 11.06 12.77 6.64
C ASP A 57 12.47 13.31 6.93
N SER A 58 12.72 13.86 8.13
CA SER A 58 14.03 14.41 8.51
C SER A 58 15.10 13.33 8.67
N ARG A 59 14.69 12.07 8.82
CA ARG A 59 15.54 10.89 8.94
C ARG A 59 15.45 9.96 7.73
N HIS A 60 14.76 10.40 6.67
CA HIS A 60 14.54 9.63 5.44
C HIS A 60 13.87 8.28 5.70
N ASP A 61 12.89 8.26 6.60
CA ASP A 61 12.05 7.11 6.92
C ASP A 61 12.84 5.81 7.14
N PRO A 62 13.65 5.72 8.22
CA PRO A 62 14.53 4.59 8.39
C PRO A 62 13.73 3.30 8.64
N MET A 63 14.15 2.23 7.97
CA MET A 63 13.64 0.89 8.24
C MET A 63 14.00 0.46 9.67
N ILE A 64 13.02 0.01 10.43
CA ILE A 64 13.18 -0.42 11.82
C ILE A 64 12.59 -1.83 12.03
N ASN A 65 13.12 -2.52 13.05
CA ASN A 65 12.63 -3.83 13.46
C ASN A 65 11.70 -3.73 14.67
N ASP A 66 11.08 -4.85 15.04
CA ASP A 66 10.16 -4.94 16.18
C ASP A 66 10.76 -4.44 17.50
N ASP A 67 12.05 -4.72 17.75
CA ASP A 67 12.70 -4.30 18.99
C ASP A 67 12.86 -2.78 19.09
N ILE A 68 13.18 -2.11 17.98
CA ILE A 68 13.24 -0.65 17.92
C ILE A 68 11.84 -0.05 18.09
N ILE A 69 10.81 -0.64 17.46
CA ILE A 69 9.41 -0.21 17.59
C ILE A 69 8.97 -0.24 19.07
N ILE A 70 9.30 -1.32 19.78
CA ILE A 70 9.00 -1.50 21.20
C ILE A 70 9.80 -0.51 22.05
N ALA A 71 11.10 -0.36 21.80
CA ALA A 71 11.98 0.53 22.55
C ALA A 71 11.58 2.02 22.42
N LEU A 72 11.04 2.41 21.26
CA LEU A 72 10.47 3.73 21.01
C LEU A 72 9.06 3.91 21.60
N GLY A 73 8.47 2.85 22.16
CA GLY A 73 7.12 2.90 22.76
C GLY A 73 5.99 3.07 21.74
N LEU A 74 6.22 2.74 20.47
CA LEU A 74 5.23 2.95 19.40
C LEU A 74 4.12 1.88 19.46
N LEU A 75 4.54 0.62 19.62
CA LEU A 75 3.66 -0.55 19.73
C LEU A 75 4.28 -1.57 20.70
N SER A 76 3.42 -2.27 21.44
CA SER A 76 3.79 -3.49 22.15
C SER A 76 3.98 -4.67 21.19
N ARG A 77 4.57 -5.77 21.69
CA ARG A 77 4.78 -6.99 20.89
C ARG A 77 3.46 -7.54 20.33
N ASP A 78 2.40 -7.56 21.13
CA ASP A 78 1.09 -8.07 20.70
C ASP A 78 0.44 -7.16 19.65
N GLU A 79 0.59 -5.85 19.80
CA GLU A 79 0.11 -4.88 18.81
C GLU A 79 0.87 -4.97 17.49
N ILE A 80 2.18 -5.22 17.52
CA ILE A 80 2.97 -5.49 16.30
C ILE A 80 2.40 -6.71 15.58
N GLN A 81 2.15 -7.81 16.30
CA GLN A 81 1.54 -9.01 15.68
C GLN A 81 0.15 -8.71 15.12
N HIS A 82 -0.66 -7.93 15.83
CA HIS A 82 -1.97 -7.51 15.36
C HIS A 82 -1.89 -6.66 14.07
N VAL A 83 -1.00 -5.65 14.03
CA VAL A 83 -0.75 -4.82 12.85
C VAL A 83 -0.30 -5.66 11.66
N ARG A 84 0.62 -6.61 11.87
CA ARG A 84 1.09 -7.54 10.82
C ARG A 84 -0.05 -8.41 10.30
N HIS A 85 -0.90 -8.93 11.19
CA HIS A 85 -2.08 -9.69 10.80
C HIS A 85 -3.04 -8.88 9.94
N LEU A 86 -3.36 -7.64 10.36
CA LEU A 86 -4.21 -6.73 9.58
C LEU A 86 -3.60 -6.40 8.22
N ALA A 87 -2.29 -6.11 8.16
CA ALA A 87 -1.59 -5.81 6.91
C ALA A 87 -1.64 -6.98 5.92
N LEU A 88 -1.48 -8.21 6.38
CA LEU A 88 -1.62 -9.40 5.54
C LEU A 88 -3.07 -9.67 5.11
N ALA A 89 -4.05 -9.36 5.96
CA ALA A 89 -5.45 -9.43 5.59
C ALA A 89 -5.79 -8.43 4.48
N VAL A 90 -5.30 -7.18 4.58
CA VAL A 90 -5.40 -6.17 3.52
C VAL A 90 -4.74 -6.68 2.24
N ASN A 91 -3.52 -7.22 2.33
CA ASN A 91 -2.81 -7.76 1.17
C ASN A 91 -3.64 -8.82 0.43
N ARG A 92 -4.23 -9.78 1.16
CA ARG A 92 -5.05 -10.83 0.55
C ARG A 92 -6.22 -10.23 -0.24
N HIS A 93 -6.98 -9.32 0.37
CA HIS A 93 -8.14 -8.70 -0.28
C HIS A 93 -7.76 -7.85 -1.49
N LEU A 94 -6.71 -7.02 -1.38
CA LEU A 94 -6.23 -6.21 -2.50
C LEU A 94 -5.68 -7.08 -3.63
N LYS A 95 -4.90 -8.12 -3.29
CA LYS A 95 -4.32 -9.02 -4.29
C LYS A 95 -5.39 -9.77 -5.06
N GLU A 96 -6.42 -10.29 -4.38
CA GLU A 96 -7.58 -10.92 -5.01
C GLU A 96 -8.31 -9.94 -5.94
N LEU A 97 -8.56 -8.72 -5.46
CA LEU A 97 -9.21 -7.66 -6.23
C LEU A 97 -8.46 -7.29 -7.51
N PHE A 98 -7.16 -7.01 -7.41
CA PHE A 98 -6.35 -6.56 -8.55
C PHE A 98 -6.05 -7.68 -9.54
N THR A 99 -5.79 -8.89 -9.05
CA THR A 99 -5.53 -10.06 -9.92
C THR A 99 -6.73 -10.34 -10.81
N ALA A 100 -7.96 -10.23 -10.26
CA ALA A 100 -9.19 -10.41 -11.03
C ALA A 100 -9.36 -9.39 -12.17
N ARG A 101 -8.62 -8.27 -12.14
CA ARG A 101 -8.65 -7.22 -13.16
C ARG A 101 -7.39 -7.18 -14.03
N GLY A 102 -6.50 -8.17 -13.91
CA GLY A 102 -5.26 -8.22 -14.69
C GLY A 102 -4.19 -7.25 -14.22
N LEU A 103 -4.24 -6.87 -12.94
CA LEU A 103 -3.24 -6.06 -12.25
C LEU A 103 -2.48 -6.92 -11.22
N ASP A 104 -1.16 -6.80 -11.20
CA ASP A 104 -0.29 -7.43 -10.22
C ASP A 104 0.00 -6.44 -9.08
N LEU A 105 -0.41 -6.78 -7.86
CA LEU A 105 -0.11 -6.01 -6.66
C LEU A 105 1.30 -6.34 -6.17
N VAL A 106 2.28 -5.55 -6.60
CA VAL A 106 3.71 -5.77 -6.34
C VAL A 106 4.05 -5.52 -4.87
N ASP A 107 3.70 -4.34 -4.38
CA ASP A 107 3.78 -3.96 -2.97
C ASP A 107 2.81 -2.81 -2.68
N PHE A 108 2.60 -2.53 -1.39
CA PHE A 108 1.85 -1.35 -0.95
C PHE A 108 2.26 -0.91 0.45
N LYS A 109 2.00 0.35 0.75
CA LYS A 109 2.21 0.99 2.05
C LYS A 109 0.87 1.37 2.65
N ILE A 110 0.69 1.06 3.93
CA ILE A 110 -0.43 1.51 4.74
C ILE A 110 0.07 2.02 6.09
N GLU A 111 -0.72 2.87 6.73
CA GLU A 111 -0.44 3.38 8.07
C GLU A 111 -1.58 2.97 9.02
N PHE A 112 -1.28 2.93 10.31
CA PHE A 112 -2.27 2.57 11.34
C PHE A 112 -2.35 3.67 12.40
N GLY A 113 -3.50 3.76 13.06
CA GLY A 113 -3.68 4.70 14.16
C GLY A 113 -4.63 4.15 15.23
N ARG A 114 -4.55 4.75 16.40
CA ARG A 114 -5.35 4.39 17.57
C ARG A 114 -6.68 5.15 17.57
N PHE A 115 -7.75 4.42 17.83
CA PHE A 115 -9.08 4.95 18.12
C PHE A 115 -9.53 4.37 19.47
N GLY A 116 -9.24 5.09 20.55
CA GLY A 116 -9.25 4.50 21.90
C GLY A 116 -8.21 3.38 21.99
N ASP A 117 -8.61 2.23 22.50
CA ASP A 117 -7.74 1.04 22.66
C ASP A 117 -7.63 0.20 21.37
N THR A 118 -8.35 0.56 20.31
CA THR A 118 -8.38 -0.19 19.06
C THR A 118 -7.41 0.39 18.04
N ILE A 119 -6.61 -0.47 17.40
CA ILE A 119 -5.80 -0.10 16.24
C ILE A 119 -6.65 -0.28 14.98
N LEU A 120 -6.73 0.78 14.17
CA LEU A 120 -7.46 0.79 12.91
C LEU A 120 -6.51 1.11 11.75
N LEU A 121 -6.79 0.52 10.59
CA LEU A 121 -6.18 0.94 9.33
C LEU A 121 -6.43 2.44 9.12
N GLY A 122 -5.37 3.18 8.87
CA GLY A 122 -5.30 4.62 8.67
C GLY A 122 -5.08 5.02 7.21
N ASP A 123 -4.79 6.30 7.00
CA ASP A 123 -4.30 6.88 5.73
C ASP A 123 -5.10 6.49 4.46
N GLU A 124 -4.44 6.33 3.32
CA GLU A 124 -5.07 6.02 2.03
C GLU A 124 -4.53 4.75 1.38
N ILE A 125 -5.35 4.16 0.51
CA ILE A 125 -4.93 3.11 -0.43
C ILE A 125 -5.20 3.65 -1.82
N SER A 126 -4.13 4.03 -2.52
CA SER A 126 -4.17 4.73 -3.80
C SER A 126 -3.03 4.28 -4.70
N MET A 127 -3.00 4.77 -5.95
CA MET A 127 -1.90 4.47 -6.87
C MET A 127 -0.60 5.19 -6.47
N ASP A 128 -0.66 6.08 -5.48
CA ASP A 128 0.49 6.70 -4.83
C ASP A 128 1.12 5.79 -3.77
N SER A 129 0.29 5.02 -3.06
CA SER A 129 0.69 4.14 -1.95
C SER A 129 0.85 2.67 -2.33
N MET A 130 0.55 2.30 -3.58
CA MET A 130 0.71 0.94 -4.11
C MET A 130 1.65 0.92 -5.33
N ARG A 131 2.31 -0.22 -5.56
CA ARG A 131 2.88 -0.57 -6.87
C ARG A 131 1.96 -1.56 -7.58
N LEU A 132 1.50 -1.18 -8.75
CA LEU A 132 0.58 -1.95 -9.58
C LEU A 132 1.21 -2.14 -10.95
N TRP A 133 1.42 -3.38 -11.36
CA TRP A 133 1.93 -3.69 -12.70
C TRP A 133 0.83 -4.32 -13.56
N ASP A 134 0.83 -4.00 -14.86
CA ASP A 134 0.00 -4.70 -15.83
C ASP A 134 0.51 -6.15 -15.96
N VAL A 135 -0.36 -7.14 -15.73
CA VAL A 135 0.06 -8.56 -15.76
C VAL A 135 0.53 -9.01 -17.14
N LYS A 136 0.03 -8.39 -18.23
CA LYS A 136 0.37 -8.78 -19.60
C LYS A 136 1.69 -8.16 -20.05
N THR A 137 1.94 -6.90 -19.69
CA THR A 137 3.09 -6.15 -20.21
C THR A 137 4.20 -5.94 -19.18
N GLY A 138 3.92 -6.13 -17.89
CA GLY A 138 4.83 -5.77 -16.80
C GLY A 138 5.01 -4.26 -16.59
N ALA A 139 4.23 -3.43 -17.30
CA ALA A 139 4.34 -1.97 -17.19
C ALA A 139 3.84 -1.47 -15.83
N SER A 140 4.55 -0.51 -15.24
CA SER A 140 4.10 0.18 -14.02
C SER A 140 2.87 1.03 -14.31
N LEU A 141 1.86 0.95 -13.43
CA LEU A 141 0.60 1.68 -13.51
C LEU A 141 0.34 2.49 -12.22
N ASP A 142 1.43 2.92 -11.59
CA ASP A 142 1.47 3.58 -10.29
C ASP A 142 2.44 4.77 -10.32
N LYS A 143 2.67 5.38 -9.16
CA LYS A 143 3.54 6.56 -9.02
C LYS A 143 4.99 6.34 -9.50
N ASP A 144 5.46 5.10 -9.64
CA ASP A 144 6.76 4.81 -10.27
C ASP A 144 6.82 5.27 -11.73
N VAL A 145 5.70 5.49 -12.42
CA VAL A 145 5.67 6.15 -13.73
C VAL A 145 6.25 7.55 -13.65
N TYR A 146 5.86 8.32 -12.63
CA TYR A 146 6.42 9.64 -12.36
C TYR A 146 7.85 9.55 -11.78
N ARG A 147 8.08 8.69 -10.78
CA ARG A 147 9.39 8.61 -10.09
C ARG A 147 10.55 8.27 -11.03
N TYR A 148 10.28 7.52 -12.08
CA TYR A 148 11.28 7.03 -13.03
C TYR A 148 11.10 7.58 -14.45
N ASP A 149 10.30 8.64 -14.61
CA ASP A 149 10.07 9.32 -15.90
C ASP A 149 9.67 8.35 -17.04
N LYS A 150 8.76 7.42 -16.74
CA LYS A 150 8.30 6.37 -17.66
C LYS A 150 7.10 6.79 -18.52
N GLY A 151 6.63 8.04 -18.38
CA GLY A 151 5.51 8.59 -19.14
C GLY A 151 4.55 9.42 -18.29
N ASP A 152 3.31 9.55 -18.76
CA ASP A 152 2.26 10.30 -18.06
C ASP A 152 1.60 9.45 -16.96
N VAL A 153 1.79 9.88 -15.71
CA VAL A 153 1.23 9.23 -14.52
C VAL A 153 -0.30 9.30 -14.48
N LEU A 154 -0.91 10.38 -14.99
CA LEU A 154 -2.36 10.52 -15.00
C LEU A 154 -3.02 9.52 -15.96
N SER A 155 -2.42 9.32 -17.12
CA SER A 155 -2.85 8.26 -18.06
C SER A 155 -2.72 6.86 -17.45
N ALA A 156 -1.67 6.60 -16.67
CA ALA A 156 -1.50 5.34 -15.96
C ALA A 156 -2.62 5.14 -14.91
N TYR A 157 -2.96 6.18 -14.14
CA TYR A 157 -4.01 6.12 -13.13
C TYR A 157 -5.39 5.94 -13.76
N ALA A 158 -5.67 6.67 -14.85
CA ALA A 158 -6.92 6.51 -15.61
C ALA A 158 -7.07 5.08 -16.14
N LYS A 159 -5.97 4.45 -16.59
CA LYS A 159 -5.99 3.04 -17.01
C LYS A 159 -6.35 2.10 -15.85
N VAL A 160 -5.79 2.32 -14.65
CA VAL A 160 -6.18 1.54 -13.45
C VAL A 160 -7.67 1.72 -13.17
N VAL A 161 -8.18 2.95 -13.19
CA VAL A 161 -9.61 3.23 -12.99
C VAL A 161 -10.48 2.51 -14.03
N ASP A 162 -10.13 2.56 -15.31
CA ASP A 162 -10.84 1.86 -16.40
C ASP A 162 -10.84 0.33 -16.22
N MET A 163 -9.79 -0.25 -15.63
CA MET A 163 -9.71 -1.68 -15.30
C MET A 163 -10.53 -2.03 -14.04
N MET A 164 -10.70 -1.08 -13.13
CA MET A 164 -11.34 -1.26 -11.82
C MET A 164 -12.84 -0.95 -11.80
N ILE A 165 -13.30 0.01 -12.59
CA ILE A 165 -14.70 0.40 -12.69
C ILE A 165 -15.23 -0.13 -14.02
N PRO A 166 -16.13 -1.14 -14.01
CA PRO A 166 -16.77 -1.57 -15.24
C PRO A 166 -17.46 -0.36 -15.87
N LYS A 167 -17.14 -0.05 -17.14
CA LYS A 167 -17.93 0.93 -17.88
C LYS A 167 -19.35 0.39 -17.92
N GLU A 168 -20.32 1.17 -17.43
CA GLU A 168 -21.72 0.84 -17.69
C GLU A 168 -21.84 0.70 -19.20
N VAL A 169 -22.21 -0.50 -19.67
CA VAL A 169 -22.59 -0.70 -21.06
C VAL A 169 -23.83 0.15 -21.21
N GLY A 170 -23.66 1.33 -21.81
CA GLY A 170 -24.74 2.27 -22.05
C GLY A 170 -25.96 1.51 -22.56
N GLY A 171 -27.00 1.49 -21.74
CA GLY A 171 -28.30 1.02 -22.16
C GLY A 171 -28.70 1.84 -23.36
N VAL A 172 -28.87 1.17 -24.49
CA VAL A 172 -29.62 1.70 -25.61
C VAL A 172 -31.01 2.04 -25.09
N GLN A 173 -31.36 3.32 -25.10
CA GLN A 173 -32.68 3.82 -25.49
C GLN A 173 -32.60 5.30 -25.87
#